data_AF-A0A497FMQ5-F1
#
_entry.id   AF-A0A497FMQ5-F1
#
_cell.length_a   1.000
_cell.length_b   1.000
_cell.length_c   1.000
_cell.angle_alpha   90.00
_cell.angle_beta   90.00
_cell.angle_gamma   90.00
#
_symmetry.space_group_name_H-M   'P 1'
#
loop_
_entity.id
_entity.type
_entity.pdbx_description
1 polymer ?
#
loop_
_entity_poly.entity_id
_entity_poly.type
_entity_poly.pdbx_seq_one_letter_code
_entity_poly.pdbx_strand_id
1 'polypeptide(L)'
;MSGRRRSWGIPVLLATAILTIIMLIVAILSLRSEEEDYEYLLDRRDKLQDELIRLKIMKLEGRISEKEYREISKKYLREIKRIEEKLEKIEKRGKSSRTF
;
A
#
# COMPACT_ATOMS: atom_id res chain seq x y z
N MET A 1 -12.91 -54.38 31.11
CA MET A 1 -12.23 -53.06 31.12
C MET A 1 -12.06 -52.58 29.69
N SER A 2 -12.97 -51.75 29.17
CA SER A 2 -12.92 -51.26 27.79
C SER A 2 -12.32 -49.86 27.76
N GLY A 3 -11.01 -49.77 27.55
CA GLY A 3 -10.29 -48.51 27.36
C GLY A 3 -10.66 -47.88 26.02
N ARG A 4 -11.62 -46.96 26.02
CA ARG A 4 -11.94 -46.11 24.86
C ARG A 4 -10.71 -45.26 24.54
N ARG A 5 -9.95 -45.64 23.50
CA ARG A 5 -8.95 -44.77 22.87
C ARG A 5 -9.72 -43.60 22.26
N ARG A 6 -9.80 -42.50 23.02
CA ARG A 6 -10.41 -41.24 22.61
C ARG A 6 -9.64 -40.76 21.37
N SER A 7 -10.26 -40.85 20.20
CA SER A 7 -9.74 -40.41 18.91
C SER A 7 -9.67 -38.87 18.81
N TRP A 8 -9.13 -38.21 19.85
CA TRP A 8 -8.99 -36.76 19.94
C TRP A 8 -8.10 -36.16 18.84
N GLY A 9 -7.31 -36.97 18.14
CA GLY A 9 -6.45 -36.48 17.04
C GLY A 9 -7.21 -36.00 15.80
N ILE A 10 -8.31 -36.65 15.42
CA ILE A 10 -9.05 -36.32 14.18
C ILE A 10 -9.74 -34.96 14.24
N PRO A 11 -10.51 -34.60 15.30
CA PRO A 11 -11.12 -33.28 15.38
C PRO A 11 -10.09 -32.16 15.57
N VAL A 12 -8.96 -32.43 16.22
CA VAL A 12 -7.86 -31.46 16.35
C VAL A 12 -7.18 -31.20 15.01
N LEU A 13 -6.94 -32.24 14.20
CA LEU A 13 -6.39 -32.11 12.85
C LEU A 13 -7.31 -31.34 11.91
N LEU A 14 -8.62 -31.54 12.02
CA LEU A 14 -9.61 -30.76 11.26
C LEU A 14 -9.61 -29.29 11.70
N ALA A 15 -9.56 -29.02 13.00
CA ALA A 15 -9.51 -27.65 13.52
C ALA A 15 -8.25 -26.91 13.09
N THR A 16 -7.08 -27.57 13.11
CA THR A 16 -5.82 -26.95 12.66
C THR A 16 -5.80 -26.72 11.15
N ALA A 17 -6.36 -27.64 10.35
CA ALA A 17 -6.47 -27.48 8.90
C ALA A 17 -7.39 -26.31 8.51
N ILE A 18 -8.47 -26.08 9.24
CA ILE A 18 -9.35 -24.92 9.02
C ILE A 18 -8.62 -23.62 9.38
N LEU A 19 -7.87 -23.61 10.49
CA LEU A 19 -7.13 -22.42 10.94
C LEU A 19 -6.05 -21.98 9.93
N THR A 20 -5.32 -22.93 9.35
CA THR A 20 -4.31 -22.64 8.32
C THR A 20 -4.93 -22.08 7.05
N ILE A 21 -6.08 -22.59 6.61
CA ILE A 21 -6.81 -22.05 5.45
C ILE A 21 -7.24 -20.59 5.71
N ILE A 22 -7.78 -20.30 6.91
CA ILE A 22 -8.18 -18.94 7.28
C ILE A 22 -6.99 -17.98 7.27
N MET A 23 -5.86 -18.37 7.86
CA MET A 23 -4.64 -17.54 7.81
C MET A 23 -4.18 -17.26 6.38
N LEU A 24 -4.28 -18.24 5.49
CA LEU A 24 -3.86 -18.12 4.11
C LEU A 24 -4.77 -17.14 3.34
N ILE A 25 -6.09 -17.19 3.57
CA ILE A 25 -7.05 -16.23 2.99
C ILE A 25 -6.76 -14.80 3.48
N VAL A 26 -6.52 -14.63 4.78
CA VAL A 26 -6.17 -13.32 5.36
C VAL A 26 -4.87 -12.79 4.75
N ALA A 27 -3.85 -13.63 4.60
CA ALA A 27 -2.58 -13.23 3.99
C ALA A 27 -2.75 -12.77 2.53
N ILE A 28 -3.56 -13.49 1.73
CA ILE A 28 -3.84 -13.11 0.34
C ILE A 28 -4.61 -11.78 0.28
N LEU A 29 -5.60 -11.57 1.14
CA LEU A 29 -6.36 -10.33 1.19
C LEU A 29 -5.48 -9.14 1.59
N SER A 30 -4.58 -9.32 2.57
CA SER A 30 -3.63 -8.28 2.96
C SER A 30 -2.64 -7.94 1.84
N LEU A 31 -2.09 -8.94 1.16
CA LEU A 31 -1.18 -8.74 0.02
C LEU A 31 -1.85 -7.95 -1.12
N ARG A 32 -3.09 -8.32 -1.46
CA ARG A 32 -3.85 -7.62 -2.50
C ARG A 32 -4.15 -6.17 -2.13
N SER A 33 -4.48 -5.91 -0.85
CA SER A 33 -4.71 -4.54 -0.38
C SER A 33 -3.45 -3.67 -0.41
N GLU A 34 -2.27 -4.25 -0.13
CA GLU A 34 -1.00 -3.53 -0.23
C GLU A 34 -0.62 -3.23 -1.69
N GLU A 35 -0.90 -4.15 -2.63
CA GLU A 35 -0.68 -3.92 -4.06
C GLU A 35 -1.60 -2.84 -4.63
N GLU A 36 -2.90 -2.88 -4.31
CA GLU A 36 -3.87 -1.84 -4.72
C GLU A 36 -3.50 -0.45 -4.14
N ASP A 37 -3.07 -0.38 -2.87
CA ASP A 37 -2.58 0.85 -2.27
C ASP A 37 -1.26 1.35 -2.91
N TYR A 38 -0.36 0.44 -3.31
CA TYR A 38 0.90 0.79 -3.96
C TYR A 38 0.68 1.38 -5.36
N GLU A 39 -0.11 0.73 -6.21
CA GLU A 39 -0.44 1.25 -7.54
C GLU A 39 -1.19 2.59 -7.45
N TYR A 40 -2.12 2.72 -6.51
CA TYR A 40 -2.81 3.98 -6.27
C TYR A 40 -1.85 5.12 -5.90
N LEU A 41 -0.86 4.85 -5.04
CA LEU A 41 0.14 5.85 -4.66
C LEU A 41 1.03 6.27 -5.85
N LEU A 42 1.40 5.33 -6.72
CA LEU A 42 2.14 5.65 -7.94
C LEU A 42 1.34 6.55 -8.89
N ASP A 43 0.10 6.19 -9.21
CA ASP A 43 -0.77 6.98 -10.08
C ASP A 43 -1.03 8.38 -9.49
N ARG A 44 -1.21 8.48 -8.17
CA ARG A 44 -1.38 9.76 -7.49
C ARG A 44 -0.13 10.64 -7.60
N ARG A 45 1.07 10.08 -7.49
CA ARG A 45 2.34 10.82 -7.66
C ARG A 45 2.42 11.40 -9.07
N ASP A 46 2.14 10.59 -10.08
CA ASP A 46 2.29 10.98 -11.48
C ASP A 46 1.28 12.08 -11.84
N LYS A 47 0.04 11.97 -11.37
CA LYS A 47 -0.97 13.05 -11.47
C LYS A 47 -0.50 14.37 -10.84
N LEU A 48 0.13 14.31 -9.67
CA LEU A 48 0.64 15.52 -9.00
C LEU A 48 1.81 16.15 -9.77
N GLN A 49 2.65 15.34 -10.43
CA GLN A 49 3.70 15.84 -11.31
C GLN A 49 3.11 16.52 -12.55
N ASP A 50 2.07 15.95 -13.16
CA ASP A 50 1.34 16.58 -14.26
C ASP A 50 0.67 17.89 -13.84
N GLU A 51 0.05 17.93 -12.66
CA GLU A 51 -0.52 19.15 -12.09
C GLU A 51 0.54 20.23 -11.86
N LEU A 52 1.76 19.87 -11.43
CA LEU A 52 2.88 20.81 -11.32
C LEU A 52 3.30 21.38 -12.68
N ILE A 53 3.35 20.55 -13.72
CA ILE A 53 3.65 21.00 -15.09
C ILE A 53 2.58 21.99 -15.56
N ARG A 54 1.30 21.66 -15.37
CA ARG A 54 0.18 22.56 -15.70
C ARG A 54 0.24 23.87 -14.93
N LEU A 55 0.55 23.82 -13.64
CA LEU A 55 0.71 25.00 -12.79
C LEU A 55 1.84 25.90 -13.29
N LYS A 56 2.95 25.32 -13.75
CA LYS A 56 4.05 26.06 -14.37
C LYS A 56 3.63 26.73 -15.68
N ILE A 57 2.86 26.04 -16.52
CA ILE A 57 2.31 26.61 -17.75
C ILE A 57 1.38 27.78 -17.43
N MET A 58 0.44 27.62 -16.50
CA MET A 58 -0.47 28.70 -16.07
C MET A 58 0.28 29.94 -15.55
N LYS A 59 1.40 29.73 -14.85
CA LYS A 59 2.29 30.82 -14.43
C LYS A 59 2.90 31.55 -15.63
N LEU A 60 3.43 30.81 -16.61
CA LEU A 60 4.03 31.38 -17.82
C LEU A 60 3.02 32.13 -18.69
N GLU A 61 1.78 31.64 -18.72
CA GLU A 61 0.63 32.31 -19.36
C GLU A 61 0.14 33.53 -18.59
N GLY A 62 0.70 33.83 -17.41
CA GLY A 62 0.28 34.95 -16.56
C GLY A 62 -1.10 34.77 -15.91
N ARG A 63 -1.64 33.55 -15.92
CA ARG A 63 -2.99 33.24 -15.39
C ARG A 63 -3.03 33.15 -13.86
N ILE A 64 -1.87 32.99 -13.24
CA ILE A 64 -1.71 32.93 -11.78
C ILE A 64 -0.52 33.80 -11.36
N SER A 65 -0.60 34.37 -10.16
CA SER A 65 0.48 35.16 -9.60
C SER A 65 1.67 34.29 -9.17
N GLU A 66 2.83 34.91 -9.03
CA GLU A 66 4.03 34.29 -8.47
C GLU A 66 3.79 33.70 -7.06
N LYS A 67 2.96 34.38 -6.25
CA LYS A 67 2.63 33.96 -4.90
C LYS A 67 1.75 32.71 -4.92
N GLU A 68 0.69 32.70 -5.72
CA GLU A 68 -0.20 31.55 -5.89
C GLU A 68 0.55 30.33 -6.43
N TYR A 69 1.41 30.54 -7.44
CA TYR A 69 2.30 29.50 -7.95
C TYR A 69 3.15 28.87 -6.84
N ARG A 70 3.79 29.67 -5.99
CA ARG A 70 4.64 29.17 -4.89
C ARG A 70 3.84 28.43 -3.83
N GLU A 71 2.66 28.92 -3.46
CA GLU A 71 1.84 28.30 -2.44
C GLU A 71 1.31 26.92 -2.90
N ILE A 72 0.79 26.85 -4.12
CA ILE A 72 0.25 25.62 -4.69
C ILE A 72 1.36 24.62 -5.00
N SER A 73 2.47 25.05 -5.63
CA SER A 73 3.60 24.17 -5.91
C SER A 73 4.21 23.58 -4.63
N LYS A 74 4.33 24.38 -3.56
CA LYS A 74 4.79 23.88 -2.25
C LYS A 74 3.84 22.85 -1.64
N LYS A 75 2.54 22.92 -1.92
CA LYS A 75 1.57 21.91 -1.48
C LYS A 75 1.78 20.59 -2.26
N TYR A 76 1.85 20.65 -3.58
CA TYR A 76 2.07 19.47 -4.42
C TYR A 76 3.40 18.78 -4.14
N LEU A 77 4.49 19.53 -4.02
CA LEU A 77 5.80 18.97 -3.68
C LEU A 77 5.82 18.28 -2.31
N ARG A 78 5.08 18.81 -1.32
CA ARG A 78 4.94 18.15 0.00
C ARG A 78 4.13 16.86 -0.10
N GLU A 79 3.10 16.83 -0.94
CA GLU A 79 2.28 15.63 -1.14
C GLU A 79 3.06 14.54 -1.87
N ILE A 80 3.79 14.89 -2.93
CA ILE A 80 4.71 13.98 -3.64
C ILE A 80 5.72 13.37 -2.67
N LYS A 81 6.40 14.20 -1.87
CA LYS A 81 7.38 13.71 -0.88
C LYS A 81 6.76 12.70 0.10
N ARG A 82 5.54 12.95 0.58
CA ARG A 82 4.83 12.01 1.48
C ARG A 82 4.48 10.71 0.78
N ILE A 83 4.13 10.76 -0.51
CA ILE A 83 3.84 9.57 -1.31
C ILE A 83 5.12 8.76 -1.52
N GLU A 84 6.22 9.42 -1.89
CA GLU A 84 7.54 8.78 -2.05
C GLU A 84 8.00 8.10 -0.75
N GLU A 85 7.86 8.76 0.41
CA GLU A 85 8.17 8.16 1.72
C GLU A 85 7.29 6.93 2.03
N LYS A 86 6.03 6.91 1.58
CA LYS A 86 5.14 5.74 1.73
C LYS A 86 5.55 4.60 0.81
N LEU A 87 5.80 4.91 -0.46
CA LEU A 87 6.28 3.94 -1.46
C LEU A 87 7.60 3.30 -1.00
N GLU A 88 8.55 4.10 -0.52
CA GLU A 88 9.82 3.59 0.00
C GLU A 88 9.63 2.64 1.20
N LYS A 89 8.69 2.93 2.10
CA LYS A 89 8.36 2.05 3.23
C LYS A 89 7.75 0.72 2.76
N ILE A 90 6.86 0.76 1.78
CA ILE A 90 6.25 -0.44 1.19
C ILE A 90 7.33 -1.27 0.50
N GLU A 91 8.19 -0.66 -0.31
CA GLU A 91 9.30 -1.34 -1.00
C GLU A 91 10.31 -1.97 -0.03
N LYS A 92 10.65 -1.29 1.07
CA LYS A 92 11.53 -1.85 2.11
C LYS A 92 10.90 -3.06 2.79
N ARG A 93 9.60 -3.03 3.08
CA ARG A 93 8.86 -4.18 3.65
C ARG A 93 8.77 -5.34 2.66
N GLY A 94 8.48 -5.06 1.39
CA GLY A 94 8.45 -6.07 0.32
C GLY A 94 9.81 -6.73 0.09
N LYS A 95 10.91 -5.97 0.18
CA LYS A 95 12.27 -6.52 0.11
C LYS A 95 12.65 -7.38 1.32
N SER A 96 12.30 -6.97 2.54
CA SER A 96 12.60 -7.78 3.74
C SER A 96 11.85 -9.10 3.80
N SER A 97 10.69 -9.20 3.15
CA SER A 97 9.88 -10.43 3.11
C SER A 97 10.35 -11.45 2.06
N ARG A 98 11.24 -11.06 1.11
CA ARG A 98 11.79 -11.94 0.07
C ARG A 98 13.18 -12.52 0.41
N THR A 99 13.76 -12.16 1.55
CA THR A 99 15.11 -12.57 1.97
C THR A 99 15.15 -13.68 3.02
N PHE A 100 14.06 -14.44 3.19
CA PHE A 100 14.00 -15.63 4.05
C PHE A 100 13.66 -16.87 3.25
#